data_AF-A0A933VEI6-F1
#
_entry.id   AF-A0A933VEI6-F1
#
_cell.length_a   1.000
_cell.length_b   1.000
_cell.length_c   1.000
_cell.angle_alpha   90.00
_cell.angle_beta   90.00
_cell.angle_gamma   90.00
#
_symmetry.space_group_name_H-M   'P 1'
#
loop_
_entity.id
_entity.type
_entity.pdbx_description
1 polymer ?
#
loop_
_entity_poly.entity_id
_entity_poly.type
_entity_poly.pdbx_seq_one_letter_code
_entity_poly.pdbx_strand_id
1 'polypeptide(L)'
;MTCSLIPAAQAREQVWLIGGGYDLENSQVQIEQNVLWARAVLQSLPGERSIQTYFNDGDDPAPDVTLWQKPSEDAATLQPLARVYDADYVNGETVRSHQVAPVDGPATRQTLLQVLPRAIAGLKPGEQGLFVYAGHGSPGGHGSQLDLWDNGQLDVNDLRKLVAAQPQNTTLRFVFTQCFAGGFQAAVLPRAGEPRRCGFYAVAQDQPAEGCTASLDIAEYRGYGTYFFAALAGQARTGGPLLTEPDRNRDGRVDPYEAHLYTLRAARSTDLPRSSSEQYLLDWEPWYLPVLRANPQADNPYADIATALADDLDIAAPTRPALHAQRKIVQAQLQQLAGRQEQARGRAQTAMEDLQADVERRWPDARNPRTLAYTRFLERDLAAAQVFILKQAAYPQLVTDQDTYWALDNAMLALQRQLTLFDRIEQLHHLARLRDVFLARAGADERAAYLGLLDCEQQPL
;
A
#
# COMPACT_ATOMS: atom_id res chain seq x y z
N MET A 1 -29.29 44.25 19.23
CA MET A 1 -27.93 44.01 18.67
C MET A 1 -27.80 42.53 18.42
N THR A 2 -28.12 42.09 17.21
CA THR A 2 -27.91 40.71 16.75
C THR A 2 -26.47 40.60 16.27
N CYS A 3 -25.65 39.86 17.02
CA CYS A 3 -24.29 39.53 16.63
C CYS A 3 -24.38 38.45 15.54
N SER A 4 -24.33 38.86 14.27
CA SER A 4 -24.18 37.92 13.16
C SER A 4 -22.77 37.33 13.24
N LEU A 5 -22.70 36.04 13.59
CA LEU A 5 -21.50 35.23 13.41
C LEU A 5 -21.17 35.23 11.92
N ILE A 6 -20.08 35.91 11.56
CA ILE A 6 -19.46 35.77 10.25
C ILE A 6 -18.99 34.31 10.20
N PRO A 7 -19.42 33.50 9.21
CA PRO A 7 -18.87 32.16 9.06
C PRO A 7 -17.37 32.32 8.82
N ALA A 8 -16.56 31.70 9.68
CA ALA A 8 -15.12 31.64 9.45
C ALA A 8 -14.92 31.08 8.04
N ALA A 9 -14.27 31.85 7.17
CA ALA A 9 -13.89 31.38 5.85
C ALA A 9 -13.17 30.04 6.05
N GLN A 10 -13.70 28.97 5.44
CA GLN A 10 -13.06 27.65 5.50
C GLN A 10 -11.63 27.82 5.02
N ALA A 11 -10.67 27.54 5.90
CA ALA A 11 -9.26 27.64 5.56
C ALA A 11 -8.97 26.64 4.44
N ARG A 12 -8.34 27.13 3.36
CA ARG A 12 -8.04 26.34 2.16
C ARG A 12 -7.11 25.18 2.49
N GLU A 13 -7.38 24.01 1.93
CA GLU A 13 -6.49 22.86 2.00
C GLU A 13 -5.57 22.80 0.77
N GLN A 14 -4.29 22.50 1.00
CA GLN A 14 -3.31 22.20 -0.05
C GLN A 14 -2.98 20.71 -0.02
N VAL A 15 -3.21 20.01 -1.12
CA VAL A 15 -2.88 18.59 -1.26
C VAL A 15 -1.68 18.44 -2.20
N TRP A 16 -0.68 17.69 -1.76
CA TRP A 16 0.40 17.19 -2.61
C TRP A 16 0.24 15.68 -2.75
N LEU A 17 -0.30 15.27 -3.89
CA LEU A 17 -0.49 13.87 -4.25
C LEU A 17 0.67 13.41 -5.12
N ILE A 18 1.50 12.53 -4.59
CA ILE A 18 2.69 12.03 -5.27
C ILE A 18 2.49 10.54 -5.51
N GLY A 19 2.74 10.10 -6.73
CA GLY A 19 2.79 8.67 -6.99
C GLY A 19 3.62 8.30 -8.20
N GLY A 20 3.73 7.01 -8.43
CA GLY A 20 4.55 6.46 -9.51
C GLY A 20 5.46 5.33 -9.08
N GLY A 21 6.08 4.70 -10.07
CA GLY A 21 7.22 3.81 -9.90
C GLY A 21 8.54 4.57 -9.90
N TYR A 22 9.63 3.88 -9.61
CA TYR A 22 10.98 4.45 -9.72
C TYR A 22 11.62 4.23 -11.11
N ASP A 23 11.06 3.31 -11.89
CA ASP A 23 11.34 3.08 -13.30
C ASP A 23 10.11 2.45 -13.98
N LEU A 24 10.21 2.16 -15.28
CA LEU A 24 9.12 1.58 -16.08
C LEU A 24 8.66 0.22 -15.55
N GLU A 25 9.59 -0.67 -15.20
CA GLU A 25 9.28 -2.03 -14.72
C GLU A 25 8.57 -1.98 -13.35
N ASN A 26 8.85 -0.95 -12.57
CA ASN A 26 8.33 -0.75 -11.22
C ASN A 26 7.20 0.27 -11.14
N SER A 27 6.63 0.67 -12.28
CA SER A 27 5.50 1.59 -12.36
C SER A 27 4.23 0.85 -12.73
N GLN A 28 3.74 0.02 -11.81
CA GLN A 28 2.57 -0.82 -12.09
C GLN A 28 1.28 0.00 -12.17
N VAL A 29 0.35 -0.42 -13.03
CA VAL A 29 -0.96 0.23 -13.20
C VAL A 29 -1.75 0.41 -11.92
N GLN A 30 -1.60 -0.47 -10.93
CA GLN A 30 -2.24 -0.27 -9.63
C GLN A 30 -1.83 1.04 -8.97
N ILE A 31 -0.57 1.47 -9.10
CA ILE A 31 -0.09 2.75 -8.54
C ILE A 31 -0.81 3.93 -9.20
N GLU A 32 -0.90 3.93 -10.53
CA GLU A 32 -1.69 4.91 -11.29
C GLU A 32 -3.16 4.93 -10.83
N GLN A 33 -3.79 3.76 -10.72
CA GLN A 33 -5.18 3.65 -10.28
C GLN A 33 -5.38 4.12 -8.83
N ASN A 34 -4.39 3.94 -7.95
CA ASN A 34 -4.42 4.45 -6.58
C ASN A 34 -4.37 5.98 -6.54
N VAL A 35 -3.53 6.59 -7.37
CA VAL A 35 -3.45 8.06 -7.51
C VAL A 35 -4.75 8.62 -8.04
N LEU A 36 -5.31 8.02 -9.11
CA LEU A 36 -6.61 8.43 -9.67
C LEU A 36 -7.73 8.33 -8.63
N TRP A 37 -7.79 7.23 -7.88
CA TRP A 37 -8.78 7.02 -6.82
C TRP A 37 -8.64 8.05 -5.70
N ALA A 38 -7.45 8.19 -5.13
CA ALA A 38 -7.18 9.15 -4.05
C ALA A 38 -7.52 10.58 -4.50
N ARG A 39 -7.16 10.96 -5.73
CA ARG A 39 -7.49 12.28 -6.28
C ARG A 39 -9.00 12.48 -6.40
N ALA A 40 -9.72 11.51 -6.95
CA ALA A 40 -11.17 11.60 -7.12
C ALA A 40 -11.89 11.73 -5.77
N VAL A 41 -11.47 10.96 -4.76
CA VAL A 41 -12.00 11.06 -3.39
C VAL A 41 -11.71 12.42 -2.78
N LEU A 42 -10.45 12.87 -2.82
CA LEU A 42 -10.10 14.17 -2.26
C LEU A 42 -10.87 15.30 -2.95
N GLN A 43 -11.05 15.25 -4.28
CA GLN A 43 -11.84 16.24 -5.01
C GLN A 43 -13.33 16.27 -4.60
N SER A 44 -13.91 15.14 -4.17
CA SER A 44 -15.33 15.05 -3.83
C SER A 44 -15.65 15.47 -2.40
N LEU A 45 -14.65 15.55 -1.50
CA LEU A 45 -14.84 15.99 -0.12
C LEU A 45 -15.36 17.43 -0.03
N PRO A 46 -16.06 17.84 1.04
CA PRO A 46 -16.52 19.22 1.22
C PRO A 46 -15.34 20.17 1.48
N GLY A 47 -15.45 21.46 1.12
CA GLY A 47 -14.43 22.48 1.39
C GLY A 47 -13.57 22.88 0.18
N GLU A 48 -12.85 23.99 0.29
CA GLU A 48 -11.96 24.49 -0.76
C GLU A 48 -10.60 23.80 -0.67
N ARG A 49 -10.20 23.11 -1.74
CA ARG A 49 -8.89 22.47 -1.82
C ARG A 49 -8.19 22.68 -3.17
N SER A 50 -6.87 22.69 -3.11
CA SER A 50 -5.98 22.73 -4.26
C SER A 50 -5.17 21.45 -4.29
N ILE A 51 -5.28 20.65 -5.34
CA ILE A 51 -4.55 19.39 -5.45
C ILE A 51 -3.48 19.53 -6.51
N GLN A 52 -2.22 19.42 -6.07
CA GLN A 52 -1.07 19.29 -6.95
C GLN A 52 -0.71 17.81 -7.07
N THR A 53 -0.66 17.29 -8.29
CA THR A 53 -0.37 15.88 -8.57
C THR A 53 0.98 15.74 -9.24
N TYR A 54 1.90 15.01 -8.63
CA TYR A 54 3.19 14.65 -9.23
C TYR A 54 3.18 13.15 -9.53
N PHE A 55 3.43 12.78 -10.78
CA PHE A 55 3.36 11.38 -11.21
C PHE A 55 4.50 11.06 -12.18
N ASN A 56 5.20 9.94 -11.98
CA ASN A 56 6.27 9.42 -12.84
C ASN A 56 7.10 10.50 -13.56
N ASP A 57 7.07 10.54 -14.89
CA ASP A 57 7.77 11.45 -15.79
C ASP A 57 7.01 12.74 -16.11
N GLY A 58 5.83 12.96 -15.51
CA GLY A 58 5.05 14.18 -15.67
C GLY A 58 4.28 14.18 -17.00
N ASP A 59 4.41 15.22 -17.81
CA ASP A 59 3.69 15.29 -19.10
C ASP A 59 4.46 14.66 -20.29
N ASP A 60 5.47 13.81 -20.02
CA ASP A 60 6.20 13.11 -21.09
C ASP A 60 5.28 12.06 -21.74
N PRO A 61 5.08 12.07 -23.07
CA PRO A 61 4.24 11.07 -23.74
C PRO A 61 4.87 9.68 -23.84
N ALA A 62 6.11 9.49 -23.37
CA ALA A 62 6.75 8.19 -23.31
C ALA A 62 5.97 7.19 -22.43
N PRO A 63 6.11 5.88 -22.66
CA PRO A 63 5.55 4.89 -21.76
C PRO A 63 6.24 4.93 -20.39
N ASP A 64 5.44 5.01 -19.35
CA ASP A 64 5.89 5.12 -17.96
C ASP A 64 5.07 4.22 -17.01
N VAL A 65 4.06 3.49 -17.51
CA VAL A 65 3.23 2.55 -16.74
C VAL A 65 3.26 1.16 -17.37
N THR A 66 3.44 0.14 -16.53
CA THR A 66 3.43 -1.29 -16.87
C THR A 66 2.11 -1.94 -16.44
N LEU A 67 1.55 -2.76 -17.32
CA LEU A 67 0.30 -3.49 -17.16
C LEU A 67 0.52 -4.95 -17.49
N TRP A 68 -0.15 -5.83 -16.76
CA TRP A 68 -0.16 -7.25 -17.07
C TRP A 68 -1.55 -7.74 -17.49
N GLN A 69 -1.61 -8.48 -18.58
CA GLN A 69 -2.81 -9.18 -19.05
C GLN A 69 -2.43 -10.59 -19.47
N LYS A 70 -3.16 -11.60 -18.98
CA LYS A 70 -2.92 -13.01 -19.34
C LYS A 70 -3.03 -13.19 -20.86
N PRO A 71 -1.94 -13.57 -21.56
CA PRO A 71 -2.01 -13.87 -23.00
C PRO A 71 -2.87 -15.10 -23.26
N SER A 72 -3.46 -15.22 -24.45
CA SER A 72 -4.10 -16.48 -24.86
C SER A 72 -3.05 -17.59 -25.06
N GLU A 73 -3.43 -18.83 -24.80
CA GLU A 73 -2.56 -20.01 -24.91
C GLU A 73 -2.45 -20.52 -26.36
N ASP A 74 -2.12 -19.62 -27.29
CA ASP A 74 -2.01 -19.95 -28.71
C ASP A 74 -0.73 -19.36 -29.33
N ALA A 75 -0.41 -19.81 -30.55
CA ALA A 75 0.82 -19.43 -31.21
C ALA A 75 0.86 -17.94 -31.64
N ALA A 76 -0.27 -17.24 -31.71
CA ALA A 76 -0.29 -15.85 -32.16
C ALA A 76 0.24 -14.90 -31.07
N THR A 77 0.20 -15.30 -29.80
CA THR A 77 0.63 -14.49 -28.66
C THR A 77 2.05 -14.80 -28.17
N LEU A 78 2.77 -15.73 -28.83
CA LEU A 78 4.08 -16.22 -28.39
C LEU A 78 4.07 -16.98 -27.07
N GLN A 79 2.90 -17.18 -26.44
CA GLN A 79 2.78 -17.75 -25.11
C GLN A 79 3.40 -19.17 -24.99
N PRO A 80 3.26 -20.07 -25.98
CA PRO A 80 3.93 -21.37 -25.91
C PRO A 80 5.45 -21.29 -25.85
N LEU A 81 6.06 -20.40 -26.63
CA LEU A 81 7.49 -20.19 -26.59
C LEU A 81 7.90 -19.51 -25.28
N ALA A 82 7.15 -18.51 -24.84
CA ALA A 82 7.41 -17.79 -23.59
C ALA A 82 7.42 -18.74 -22.38
N ARG A 83 6.43 -19.64 -22.27
CA ARG A 83 6.35 -20.65 -21.21
C ARG A 83 7.56 -21.58 -21.19
N VAL A 84 8.02 -22.03 -22.35
CA VAL A 84 9.19 -22.92 -22.45
C VAL A 84 10.47 -22.24 -21.95
N TYR A 85 10.58 -20.92 -22.08
CA TYR A 85 11.75 -20.14 -21.70
C TYR A 85 11.55 -19.28 -20.43
N ASP A 86 10.60 -19.66 -19.56
CA ASP A 86 10.31 -18.99 -18.28
C ASP A 86 10.02 -17.47 -18.43
N ALA A 87 9.37 -17.11 -19.53
CA ALA A 87 9.03 -15.72 -19.90
C ALA A 87 7.51 -15.52 -20.03
N ASP A 88 6.70 -16.44 -19.52
CA ASP A 88 5.23 -16.43 -19.68
C ASP A 88 4.56 -15.27 -18.96
N TYR A 89 5.10 -14.83 -17.82
CA TYR A 89 4.64 -13.65 -17.12
C TYR A 89 4.95 -12.37 -17.92
N VAL A 90 6.22 -12.18 -18.28
CA VAL A 90 6.70 -11.00 -19.03
C VAL A 90 6.04 -10.89 -20.41
N ASN A 91 5.67 -12.01 -21.03
CA ASN A 91 4.94 -12.02 -22.31
C ASN A 91 3.52 -11.41 -22.20
N GLY A 92 2.96 -11.33 -20.98
CA GLY A 92 1.71 -10.62 -20.70
C GLY A 92 1.89 -9.13 -20.35
N GLU A 93 3.12 -8.64 -20.26
CA GLU A 93 3.39 -7.25 -19.93
C GLU A 93 3.24 -6.34 -21.14
N THR A 94 2.60 -5.20 -20.92
CA THR A 94 2.49 -4.10 -21.89
C THR A 94 2.77 -2.79 -21.19
N VAL A 95 3.24 -1.81 -21.96
CA VAL A 95 3.57 -0.48 -21.45
C VAL A 95 2.78 0.60 -22.18
N ARG A 96 2.42 1.67 -21.46
CA ARG A 96 1.82 2.88 -22.03
C ARG A 96 2.15 4.09 -21.17
N SER A 97 1.90 5.27 -21.70
CA SER A 97 1.89 6.50 -20.90
C SER A 97 0.72 6.47 -19.90
N HIS A 98 0.89 7.15 -18.78
CA HIS A 98 -0.09 7.23 -17.72
C HIS A 98 -1.35 8.02 -18.11
N GLN A 99 -2.41 7.84 -17.34
CA GLN A 99 -3.71 8.49 -17.50
C GLN A 99 -4.02 9.50 -16.38
N VAL A 100 -3.07 9.73 -15.47
CA VAL A 100 -3.18 10.81 -14.47
C VAL A 100 -3.15 12.16 -15.17
N ALA A 101 -4.27 12.89 -15.20
CA ALA A 101 -4.33 14.20 -15.85
C ALA A 101 -5.29 15.15 -15.11
N PRO A 102 -4.92 16.42 -14.83
CA PRO A 102 -3.59 17.01 -15.05
C PRO A 102 -2.55 16.49 -14.04
N VAL A 103 -1.27 16.63 -14.40
CA VAL A 103 -0.12 16.56 -13.50
C VAL A 103 0.55 17.93 -13.42
N ASP A 104 1.18 18.23 -12.28
CA ASP A 104 1.91 19.47 -12.00
C ASP A 104 3.42 19.33 -12.23
N GLY A 105 3.87 18.10 -12.53
CA GLY A 105 5.24 17.77 -12.89
C GLY A 105 5.60 16.32 -12.59
N PRO A 106 6.83 15.91 -12.93
CA PRO A 106 7.31 14.56 -12.66
C PRO A 106 7.48 14.31 -11.16
N ALA A 107 7.22 13.08 -10.73
CA ALA A 107 7.48 12.62 -9.37
C ALA A 107 8.97 12.29 -9.15
N THR A 108 9.87 13.18 -9.55
CA THR A 108 11.32 13.02 -9.37
C THR A 108 11.80 13.70 -8.09
N ARG A 109 12.87 13.17 -7.49
CA ARG A 109 13.50 13.76 -6.30
C ARG A 109 13.82 15.24 -6.49
N GLN A 110 14.39 15.60 -7.64
CA GLN A 110 14.76 16.98 -7.95
C GLN A 110 13.54 17.90 -7.94
N THR A 111 12.45 17.49 -8.59
CA THR A 111 11.22 18.28 -8.68
C THR A 111 10.61 18.47 -7.30
N LEU A 112 10.44 17.38 -6.54
CA LEU A 112 9.82 17.45 -5.22
C LEU A 112 10.60 18.31 -4.23
N LEU A 113 11.93 18.20 -4.20
CA LEU A 113 12.78 19.05 -3.35
C LEU A 113 12.82 20.51 -3.79
N GLN A 114 12.47 20.81 -5.05
CA GLN A 114 12.35 22.18 -5.54
C GLN A 114 11.01 22.82 -5.17
N VAL A 115 9.91 22.07 -5.31
CA VAL A 115 8.54 22.61 -5.24
C VAL A 115 7.95 22.56 -3.83
N LEU A 116 8.11 21.43 -3.12
CA LEU A 116 7.45 21.21 -1.84
C LEU A 116 7.87 22.19 -0.74
N PRO A 117 9.17 22.55 -0.56
CA PRO A 117 9.54 23.53 0.46
C PRO A 117 8.82 24.87 0.28
N ARG A 118 8.66 25.32 -0.97
CA ARG A 118 7.99 26.59 -1.27
C ARG A 118 6.49 26.50 -1.03
N ALA A 119 5.88 25.39 -1.42
CA ALA A 119 4.47 25.16 -1.23
C ALA A 119 4.12 25.05 0.27
N ILE A 120 4.90 24.31 1.04
CA ILE A 120 4.75 24.18 2.50
C ILE A 120 4.96 25.52 3.21
N ALA A 121 6.03 26.25 2.88
CA ALA A 121 6.29 27.58 3.44
C ALA A 121 5.22 28.62 3.07
N GLY A 122 4.49 28.39 1.99
CA GLY A 122 3.42 29.26 1.51
C GLY A 122 2.09 29.09 2.23
N LEU A 123 1.94 28.09 3.11
CA LEU A 123 0.72 27.89 3.91
C LEU A 123 0.46 29.09 4.83
N LYS A 124 -0.78 29.57 4.85
CA LYS A 124 -1.19 30.68 5.71
C LYS A 124 -1.67 30.17 7.08
N PRO A 125 -1.66 31.00 8.13
CA PRO A 125 -2.21 30.61 9.42
C PRO A 125 -3.64 30.07 9.30
N GLY A 126 -3.88 28.89 9.89
CA GLY A 126 -5.15 28.16 9.81
C GLY A 126 -5.31 27.25 8.59
N GLU A 127 -4.48 27.38 7.55
CA GLU A 127 -4.49 26.47 6.39
C GLU A 127 -3.89 25.09 6.76
N GLN A 128 -4.30 24.09 5.98
CA GLN A 128 -3.92 22.70 6.17
C GLN A 128 -3.22 22.18 4.92
N GLY A 129 -2.19 21.35 5.11
CA GLY A 129 -1.54 20.63 4.03
C GLY A 129 -1.71 19.12 4.20
N LEU A 130 -1.98 18.42 3.11
CA LEU A 130 -2.06 16.96 3.05
C LEU A 130 -1.05 16.43 2.04
N PHE A 131 -0.10 15.64 2.52
CA PHE A 131 0.85 14.92 1.71
C PHE A 131 0.38 13.47 1.55
N VAL A 132 0.11 13.03 0.33
CA VAL A 132 -0.28 11.65 0.03
C VAL A 132 0.77 11.04 -0.88
N TYR A 133 1.30 9.88 -0.51
CA TYR A 133 2.22 9.12 -1.35
C TYR A 133 1.67 7.73 -1.67
N ALA A 134 1.61 7.43 -2.97
CA ALA A 134 1.23 6.15 -3.52
C ALA A 134 2.29 5.68 -4.51
N GLY A 135 3.18 4.79 -4.08
CA GLY A 135 4.27 4.25 -4.88
C GLY A 135 5.05 3.21 -4.08
N HIS A 136 6.25 2.87 -4.54
CA HIS A 136 7.14 1.95 -3.81
C HIS A 136 7.83 2.62 -2.63
N GLY A 137 8.22 1.80 -1.66
CA GLY A 137 9.03 2.24 -0.54
C GLY A 137 10.09 1.20 -0.21
N SER A 138 11.27 1.69 0.13
CA SER A 138 12.44 0.87 0.41
C SER A 138 13.00 1.16 1.81
N PRO A 139 13.66 0.18 2.45
CA PRO A 139 14.43 0.46 3.67
C PRO A 139 15.66 1.29 3.30
N GLY A 140 15.93 2.33 4.08
CA GLY A 140 17.07 3.23 3.91
C GLY A 140 18.03 3.18 5.11
N GLY A 141 19.27 3.65 4.91
CA GLY A 141 20.30 3.67 5.96
C GLY A 141 19.94 4.45 7.24
N HIS A 142 18.88 5.26 7.21
CA HIS A 142 18.38 6.06 8.34
C HIS A 142 16.86 5.92 8.57
N GLY A 143 16.23 4.85 8.09
CA GLY A 143 14.78 4.64 8.21
C GLY A 143 14.17 4.19 6.89
N SER A 144 13.19 4.92 6.37
CA SER A 144 12.46 4.57 5.15
C SER A 144 12.69 5.59 4.03
N GLN A 145 12.41 5.16 2.80
CA GLN A 145 12.56 5.97 1.59
C GLN A 145 11.31 5.86 0.72
N LEU A 146 10.97 6.96 0.06
CA LEU A 146 10.03 6.99 -1.07
C LEU A 146 10.84 6.74 -2.33
N ASP A 147 10.48 5.73 -3.11
CA ASP A 147 11.12 5.42 -4.39
C ASP A 147 10.43 6.21 -5.52
N LEU A 148 11.14 7.21 -6.02
CA LEU A 148 10.67 8.22 -6.96
C LEU A 148 11.16 7.92 -8.38
N TRP A 149 10.49 8.51 -9.37
CA TRP A 149 10.85 8.34 -10.79
C TRP A 149 12.32 8.71 -11.06
N ASP A 150 12.88 8.08 -12.10
CA ASP A 150 14.29 8.16 -12.49
C ASP A 150 15.24 7.65 -11.38
N ASN A 151 14.82 6.59 -10.69
CA ASN A 151 15.54 5.99 -9.55
C ASN A 151 15.84 7.00 -8.42
N GLY A 152 15.06 8.08 -8.33
CA GLY A 152 15.18 9.06 -7.29
C GLY A 152 14.70 8.51 -5.95
N GLN A 153 15.19 9.06 -4.84
CA GLN A 153 14.73 8.66 -3.50
C GLN A 153 14.53 9.88 -2.60
N LEU A 154 13.45 9.88 -1.81
CA LEU A 154 13.23 10.85 -0.75
C LEU A 154 13.20 10.13 0.59
N ASP A 155 14.22 10.37 1.43
CA ASP A 155 14.38 9.69 2.71
C ASP A 155 13.82 10.51 3.90
N VAL A 156 13.90 9.93 5.10
CA VAL A 156 13.47 10.57 6.35
C VAL A 156 14.14 11.94 6.58
N ASN A 157 15.40 12.13 6.17
CA ASN A 157 16.11 13.39 6.36
C ASN A 157 15.66 14.46 5.37
N ASP A 158 15.37 14.07 4.14
CA ASP A 158 14.76 14.96 3.16
C ASP A 158 13.36 15.39 3.63
N LEU A 159 12.54 14.46 4.14
CA LEU A 159 11.25 14.81 4.72
C LEU A 159 11.39 15.79 5.90
N ARG A 160 12.37 15.59 6.79
CA ARG A 160 12.67 16.54 7.88
C ARG A 160 12.97 17.95 7.36
N LYS A 161 13.72 18.07 6.27
CA LYS A 161 14.00 19.38 5.65
C LYS A 161 12.74 20.00 5.06
N LEU A 162 11.87 19.20 4.45
CA LEU A 162 10.59 19.68 3.90
C LEU A 162 9.69 20.25 5.01
N VAL A 163 9.49 19.49 6.08
CA VAL A 163 8.59 19.89 7.18
C VAL A 163 9.18 21.01 8.05
N ALA A 164 10.50 21.20 8.06
CA ALA A 164 11.12 22.35 8.72
C ALA A 164 10.72 23.70 8.10
N ALA A 165 10.21 23.70 6.87
CA ALA A 165 9.69 24.90 6.21
C ALA A 165 8.25 25.25 6.65
N GLN A 166 7.60 24.39 7.45
CA GLN A 166 6.20 24.58 7.85
C GLN A 166 6.02 25.84 8.72
N PRO A 167 5.10 26.76 8.35
CA PRO A 167 4.78 27.92 9.16
C PRO A 167 4.07 27.54 10.47
N GLN A 168 4.27 28.36 11.51
CA GLN A 168 3.51 28.24 12.76
C GLN A 168 2.00 28.42 12.52
N ASN A 169 1.17 27.79 13.36
CA ASN A 169 -0.30 27.80 13.26
C ASN A 169 -0.86 27.20 11.95
N THR A 170 -0.13 26.26 11.33
CA THR A 170 -0.62 25.42 10.22
C THR A 170 -0.67 23.96 10.66
N THR A 171 -1.39 23.13 9.91
CA THR A 171 -1.40 21.67 10.11
C THR A 171 -0.86 20.97 8.87
N LEU A 172 0.02 19.98 9.05
CA LEU A 172 0.44 19.07 7.99
C LEU A 172 0.08 17.63 8.31
N ARG A 173 -0.57 16.95 7.37
CA ARG A 173 -0.90 15.53 7.46
C ARG A 173 -0.16 14.74 6.40
N PHE A 174 0.15 13.49 6.72
CA PHE A 174 0.81 12.55 5.82
C PHE A 174 0.01 11.26 5.70
N VAL A 175 -0.16 10.75 4.48
CA VAL A 175 -0.75 9.43 4.20
C VAL A 175 0.25 8.67 3.35
N PHE A 176 0.87 7.67 3.96
CA PHE A 176 1.90 6.82 3.35
C PHE A 176 1.33 5.41 3.15
N THR A 177 1.07 5.03 1.90
CA THR A 177 0.45 3.74 1.57
C THR A 177 1.45 2.64 1.18
N GLN A 178 2.75 2.90 1.33
CA GLN A 178 3.85 2.07 0.81
C GLN A 178 4.53 1.20 1.88
N CYS A 179 5.39 0.29 1.42
CA CYS A 179 6.26 -0.51 2.27
C CYS A 179 7.12 0.36 3.19
N PHE A 180 7.35 -0.11 4.41
CA PHE A 180 8.19 0.56 5.42
C PHE A 180 7.69 1.95 5.84
N ALA A 181 6.44 2.33 5.53
CA ALA A 181 5.91 3.68 5.76
C ALA A 181 6.14 4.22 7.18
N GLY A 182 6.04 3.37 8.21
CA GLY A 182 6.23 3.77 9.61
C GLY A 182 7.61 4.37 9.94
N GLY A 183 8.65 4.15 9.11
CA GLY A 183 9.97 4.75 9.35
C GLY A 183 10.01 6.28 9.13
N PHE A 184 8.98 6.87 8.52
CA PHE A 184 8.84 8.32 8.43
C PHE A 184 8.29 8.97 9.70
N GLN A 185 7.83 8.20 10.68
CA GLN A 185 7.30 8.70 11.96
C GLN A 185 8.22 9.72 12.63
N ALA A 186 9.53 9.44 12.65
CA ALA A 186 10.52 10.30 13.30
C ALA A 186 10.78 11.64 12.57
N ALA A 187 10.22 11.85 11.39
CA ALA A 187 10.17 13.13 10.68
C ALA A 187 8.81 13.82 10.83
N VAL A 188 7.74 13.03 10.93
CA VAL A 188 6.36 13.53 11.07
C VAL A 188 6.08 14.02 12.50
N LEU A 189 6.48 13.29 13.53
CA LEU A 189 6.21 13.66 14.92
C LEU A 189 6.80 15.03 15.27
N PRO A 190 5.97 16.00 15.68
CA PRO A 190 6.44 17.32 16.06
C PRO A 190 7.15 17.28 17.41
N ARG A 191 8.23 18.06 17.54
CA ARG A 191 8.83 18.36 18.85
C ARG A 191 8.05 19.48 19.54
N ALA A 192 8.27 19.64 20.84
CA ALA A 192 7.66 20.72 21.60
C ALA A 192 7.94 22.09 20.95
N GLY A 193 6.87 22.85 20.67
CA GLY A 193 6.94 24.17 20.02
C GLY A 193 7.01 24.14 18.49
N GLU A 194 7.04 22.97 17.86
CA GLU A 194 6.92 22.84 16.40
C GLU A 194 5.45 22.83 15.95
N PRO A 195 5.16 23.24 14.69
CA PRO A 195 3.80 23.24 14.15
C PRO A 195 3.17 21.83 14.13
N ARG A 196 1.82 21.79 14.13
CA ARG A 196 1.06 20.53 14.20
C ARG A 196 1.32 19.65 12.99
N ARG A 197 1.67 18.41 13.26
CA ARG A 197 1.90 17.35 12.28
C ARG A 197 1.39 16.01 12.79
N CYS A 198 0.84 15.22 11.89
CA CYS A 198 0.43 13.85 12.13
C CYS A 198 0.44 13.05 10.82
N GLY A 199 0.40 11.73 10.92
CA GLY A 199 0.55 10.86 9.77
C GLY A 199 -0.08 9.49 9.97
N PHE A 200 -0.42 8.89 8.85
CA PHE A 200 -1.01 7.57 8.72
C PHE A 200 -0.15 6.71 7.82
N TYR A 201 0.12 5.48 8.25
CA TYR A 201 1.08 4.57 7.63
C TYR A 201 0.41 3.23 7.36
N ALA A 202 0.64 2.67 6.17
CA ALA A 202 0.15 1.34 5.83
C ALA A 202 0.71 0.25 6.76
N VAL A 203 1.96 0.40 7.21
CA VAL A 203 2.72 -0.61 7.95
C VAL A 203 3.79 0.01 8.85
N ALA A 204 4.36 -0.79 9.75
CA ALA A 204 5.51 -0.42 10.58
C ALA A 204 6.80 -0.21 9.74
N GLN A 205 7.85 0.32 10.38
CA GLN A 205 9.11 0.68 9.71
C GLN A 205 9.90 -0.50 9.12
N ASP A 206 9.63 -1.72 9.56
CA ASP A 206 10.36 -2.95 9.24
C ASP A 206 9.50 -3.95 8.43
N GLN A 207 8.34 -3.50 7.94
CA GLN A 207 7.36 -4.35 7.29
C GLN A 207 7.07 -3.89 5.85
N PRO A 208 6.92 -4.84 4.90
CA PRO A 208 6.37 -4.53 3.59
C PRO A 208 4.85 -4.29 3.69
N ALA A 209 4.33 -3.45 2.81
CA ALA A 209 2.89 -3.22 2.64
C ALA A 209 2.35 -4.09 1.50
N GLU A 210 1.05 -4.35 1.51
CA GLU A 210 0.35 -4.99 0.41
C GLU A 210 0.07 -3.98 -0.71
N GLY A 211 0.54 -4.27 -1.91
CA GLY A 211 0.32 -3.44 -3.08
C GLY A 211 1.30 -3.78 -4.20
N CYS A 212 1.29 -2.94 -5.24
CA CYS A 212 2.16 -2.98 -6.41
C CYS A 212 1.95 -4.17 -7.37
N THR A 213 0.70 -4.58 -7.59
CA THR A 213 0.37 -5.53 -8.68
C THR A 213 0.24 -4.83 -10.03
N ALA A 214 0.70 -5.48 -11.10
CA ALA A 214 0.45 -5.07 -12.49
C ALA A 214 -0.96 -5.45 -12.99
N SER A 215 -1.78 -6.10 -12.14
CA SER A 215 -3.17 -6.47 -12.44
C SER A 215 -4.08 -5.25 -12.60
N LEU A 216 -4.96 -5.32 -13.59
CA LEU A 216 -6.01 -4.34 -13.86
C LEU A 216 -7.29 -4.55 -13.02
N ASP A 217 -7.40 -5.68 -12.32
CA ASP A 217 -8.59 -5.95 -11.53
C ASP A 217 -8.57 -5.17 -10.21
N ILE A 218 -9.29 -4.04 -10.19
CA ILE A 218 -9.43 -3.21 -9.00
C ILE A 218 -10.07 -3.95 -7.82
N ALA A 219 -10.79 -5.05 -8.06
CA ALA A 219 -11.36 -5.87 -7.01
C ALA A 219 -10.30 -6.65 -6.25
N GLU A 220 -9.08 -6.80 -6.78
CA GLU A 220 -7.94 -7.43 -6.12
C GLU A 220 -7.18 -6.46 -5.21
N TYR A 221 -7.46 -5.16 -5.30
CA TYR A 221 -6.72 -4.15 -4.55
C TYR A 221 -7.16 -4.16 -3.09
N ARG A 222 -6.19 -4.39 -2.18
CA ARG A 222 -6.44 -4.52 -0.74
C ARG A 222 -5.48 -3.68 0.12
N GLY A 223 -4.52 -2.97 -0.46
CA GLY A 223 -3.60 -2.11 0.31
C GLY A 223 -4.32 -1.02 1.11
N TYR A 224 -3.67 -0.51 2.16
CA TYR A 224 -4.16 0.49 3.10
C TYR A 224 -4.97 1.63 2.45
N GLY A 225 -4.41 2.26 1.41
CA GLY A 225 -5.06 3.36 0.70
C GLY A 225 -6.44 3.02 0.13
N THR A 226 -6.67 1.76 -0.28
CA THR A 226 -7.98 1.33 -0.80
C THR A 226 -9.08 1.51 0.24
N TYR A 227 -8.83 1.11 1.49
CA TYR A 227 -9.82 1.18 2.56
C TYR A 227 -9.90 2.57 3.19
N PHE A 228 -8.75 3.24 3.34
CA PHE A 228 -8.69 4.59 3.89
C PHE A 228 -9.49 5.59 3.03
N PHE A 229 -9.23 5.61 1.73
CA PHE A 229 -9.97 6.49 0.82
C PHE A 229 -11.41 6.03 0.59
N ALA A 230 -11.72 4.74 0.72
CA ALA A 230 -13.11 4.27 0.70
C ALA A 230 -13.93 4.83 1.87
N ALA A 231 -13.36 4.86 3.08
CA ALA A 231 -14.02 5.46 4.24
C ALA A 231 -14.32 6.95 4.03
N LEU A 232 -13.32 7.71 3.57
CA LEU A 232 -13.49 9.14 3.25
C LEU A 232 -14.54 9.36 2.14
N ALA A 233 -14.61 8.47 1.15
CA ALA A 233 -15.58 8.55 0.08
C ALA A 233 -17.01 8.16 0.49
N GLY A 234 -17.18 7.49 1.63
CA GLY A 234 -18.46 6.89 2.04
C GLY A 234 -18.88 5.69 1.19
N GLN A 235 -17.99 5.12 0.37
CA GLN A 235 -18.30 3.98 -0.51
C GLN A 235 -17.07 3.12 -0.78
N ALA A 236 -17.29 1.84 -1.05
CA ALA A 236 -16.23 0.93 -1.46
C ALA A 236 -15.63 1.35 -2.81
N ARG A 237 -14.35 1.03 -3.03
CA ARG A 237 -13.63 1.38 -4.27
C ARG A 237 -14.28 0.81 -5.53
N THR A 238 -14.85 -0.38 -5.46
CA THR A 238 -15.56 -1.05 -6.56
C THR A 238 -16.98 -0.50 -6.76
N GLY A 239 -17.36 0.55 -6.03
CA GLY A 239 -18.74 0.93 -5.81
C GLY A 239 -19.42 0.03 -4.77
N GLY A 240 -20.48 0.55 -4.16
CA GLY A 240 -21.27 -0.16 -3.16
C GLY A 240 -21.00 0.28 -1.71
N PRO A 241 -21.73 -0.31 -0.76
CA PRO A 241 -21.66 0.09 0.65
C PRO A 241 -20.33 -0.31 1.29
N LEU A 242 -19.92 0.47 2.29
CA LEU A 242 -18.83 0.13 3.20
C LEU A 242 -19.21 -1.06 4.10
N LEU A 243 -18.21 -1.76 4.64
CA LEU A 243 -18.43 -2.92 5.52
C LEU A 243 -19.14 -2.52 6.82
N THR A 244 -18.80 -1.34 7.34
CA THR A 244 -19.33 -0.73 8.56
C THR A 244 -19.38 0.79 8.38
N GLU A 245 -20.19 1.48 9.16
CA GLU A 245 -20.22 2.95 9.20
C GLU A 245 -18.87 3.50 9.73
N PRO A 246 -18.12 4.30 8.95
CA PRO A 246 -16.89 4.93 9.41
C PRO A 246 -17.12 6.12 10.35
N ASP A 247 -18.23 6.86 10.26
CA ASP A 247 -18.53 8.02 11.13
C ASP A 247 -18.89 7.52 12.55
N ARG A 248 -17.86 7.44 13.42
CA ARG A 248 -17.98 6.90 14.77
C ARG A 248 -18.57 7.94 15.72
N ASN A 249 -18.29 9.21 15.50
CA ASN A 249 -18.74 10.29 16.38
C ASN A 249 -20.17 10.79 16.03
N ARG A 250 -20.70 10.40 14.86
CA ARG A 250 -22.02 10.72 14.31
C ARG A 250 -22.23 12.21 14.02
N ASP A 251 -21.18 12.90 13.58
CA ASP A 251 -21.24 14.31 13.18
C ASP A 251 -21.61 14.50 11.70
N GLY A 252 -21.79 13.40 10.96
CA GLY A 252 -22.17 13.38 9.55
C GLY A 252 -21.00 13.57 8.59
N ARG A 253 -19.76 13.48 9.08
CA ARG A 253 -18.52 13.54 8.30
C ARG A 253 -17.60 12.41 8.75
N VAL A 254 -16.65 12.05 7.88
CA VAL A 254 -15.60 11.09 8.20
C VAL A 254 -14.28 11.84 8.22
N ASP A 255 -13.66 11.90 9.39
CA ASP A 255 -12.31 12.47 9.53
C ASP A 255 -11.20 11.45 9.16
N PRO A 256 -9.95 11.88 8.96
CA PRO A 256 -8.85 10.96 8.65
C PRO A 256 -8.60 9.88 9.72
N TYR A 257 -8.83 10.18 10.99
CA TYR A 257 -8.69 9.19 12.06
C TYR A 257 -9.78 8.12 11.98
N GLU A 258 -11.03 8.51 11.72
CA GLU A 258 -12.14 7.59 11.48
C GLU A 258 -11.90 6.73 10.23
N ALA A 259 -11.37 7.31 9.15
CA ALA A 259 -10.95 6.57 7.96
C ALA A 259 -9.85 5.54 8.27
N HIS A 260 -8.91 5.90 9.14
CA HIS A 260 -7.88 4.98 9.63
C HIS A 260 -8.48 3.85 10.49
N LEU A 261 -9.36 4.16 11.43
CA LEU A 261 -10.04 3.15 12.26
C LEU A 261 -10.92 2.21 11.43
N TYR A 262 -11.63 2.74 10.43
CA TYR A 262 -12.36 1.92 9.45
C TYR A 262 -11.41 0.96 8.75
N THR A 263 -10.23 1.42 8.37
CA THR A 263 -9.22 0.58 7.70
C THR A 263 -8.76 -0.57 8.61
N LEU A 264 -8.53 -0.31 9.90
CA LEU A 264 -8.21 -1.36 10.88
C LEU A 264 -9.32 -2.43 10.96
N ARG A 265 -10.59 -2.00 10.93
CA ARG A 265 -11.78 -2.89 10.99
C ARG A 265 -12.04 -3.66 9.70
N ALA A 266 -11.88 -3.01 8.55
CA ALA A 266 -12.38 -3.51 7.27
C ALA A 266 -11.29 -4.16 6.40
N ALA A 267 -10.03 -3.73 6.51
CA ALA A 267 -8.99 -4.20 5.61
C ALA A 267 -8.75 -5.70 5.75
N ARG A 268 -8.80 -6.41 4.62
CA ARG A 268 -8.39 -7.82 4.49
C ARG A 268 -7.12 -7.86 3.66
N SER A 269 -6.02 -7.39 4.26
CA SER A 269 -4.71 -7.24 3.64
C SER A 269 -3.60 -7.70 4.57
N THR A 270 -2.38 -7.83 4.04
CA THR A 270 -1.17 -8.10 4.84
C THR A 270 -0.67 -6.87 5.60
N ASP A 271 -1.30 -5.71 5.42
CA ASP A 271 -0.96 -4.48 6.13
C ASP A 271 -1.31 -4.54 7.63
N LEU A 272 -0.44 -3.95 8.44
CA LEU A 272 -0.67 -3.59 9.85
C LEU A 272 -0.58 -2.07 10.01
N PRO A 273 -1.65 -1.33 9.69
CA PRO A 273 -1.63 0.11 9.67
C PRO A 273 -1.35 0.72 11.04
N ARG A 274 -0.79 1.92 11.02
CA ARG A 274 -0.56 2.75 12.21
C ARG A 274 -0.87 4.22 11.97
N SER A 275 -1.36 4.92 12.99
CA SER A 275 -1.36 6.39 13.05
C SER A 275 -0.20 6.92 13.89
N SER A 276 0.00 8.24 13.89
CA SER A 276 1.04 8.87 14.70
C SER A 276 0.72 8.83 16.18
N SER A 277 -0.56 8.99 16.54
CA SER A 277 -1.04 8.85 17.93
C SER A 277 -0.87 7.42 18.45
N GLU A 278 -1.12 6.40 17.63
CA GLU A 278 -0.88 5.00 17.99
C GLU A 278 0.60 4.70 18.19
N GLN A 279 1.45 5.14 17.27
CA GLN A 279 2.89 4.94 17.41
C GLN A 279 3.46 5.71 18.62
N TYR A 280 2.92 6.89 18.93
CA TYR A 280 3.26 7.61 20.16
C TYR A 280 2.93 6.80 21.42
N LEU A 281 1.78 6.11 21.45
CA LEU A 281 1.44 5.21 22.56
C LEU A 281 2.46 4.06 22.67
N LEU A 282 2.80 3.43 21.55
CA LEU A 282 3.78 2.33 21.50
C LEU A 282 5.17 2.78 21.98
N ASP A 283 5.60 3.98 21.60
CA ASP A 283 6.89 4.54 22.04
C ASP A 283 6.91 4.89 23.53
N TRP A 284 5.75 5.22 24.12
CA TRP A 284 5.62 5.50 25.55
C TRP A 284 5.68 4.24 26.43
N GLU A 285 5.41 3.05 25.88
CA GLU A 285 5.16 1.82 26.64
C GLU A 285 6.13 1.62 27.84
N PRO A 286 5.64 1.73 29.09
CA PRO A 286 6.50 1.57 30.24
C PRO A 286 6.83 0.08 30.44
N TRP A 287 8.07 -0.21 30.87
CA TRP A 287 8.52 -1.57 31.15
C TRP A 287 7.61 -2.34 32.15
N TYR A 288 6.92 -1.62 33.03
CA TYR A 288 6.00 -2.19 34.02
C TYR A 288 4.56 -2.33 33.52
N LEU A 289 4.24 -2.04 32.24
CA LEU A 289 2.89 -2.21 31.69
C LEU A 289 2.27 -3.58 32.03
N PRO A 290 2.99 -4.72 31.95
CA PRO A 290 2.41 -6.03 32.23
C PRO A 290 1.81 -6.17 33.64
N VAL A 291 2.37 -5.47 34.64
CA VAL A 291 1.90 -5.53 36.03
C VAL A 291 0.80 -4.53 36.35
N LEU A 292 0.50 -3.59 35.44
CA LEU A 292 -0.54 -2.60 35.65
C LEU A 292 -1.92 -3.15 35.28
N ARG A 293 -2.89 -2.90 36.16
CA ARG A 293 -4.30 -3.05 35.85
C ARG A 293 -4.74 -1.86 35.00
N ALA A 294 -5.15 -2.13 33.78
CA ALA A 294 -5.93 -1.19 32.99
C ALA A 294 -7.40 -1.28 33.45
N ASN A 295 -8.07 -0.15 33.56
CA ASN A 295 -9.52 -0.11 33.69
C ASN A 295 -10.07 0.15 32.29
N PRO A 296 -10.70 -0.84 31.64
CA PRO A 296 -11.22 -0.70 30.29
C PRO A 296 -12.15 0.51 30.20
N GLN A 297 -11.87 1.42 29.27
CA GLN A 297 -12.79 2.51 28.97
C GLN A 297 -13.79 2.07 27.90
N ALA A 298 -15.06 2.43 28.08
CA ALA A 298 -16.15 2.01 27.19
C ALA A 298 -16.09 2.66 25.79
N ASP A 299 -15.34 3.75 25.64
CA ASP A 299 -15.13 4.48 24.39
C ASP A 299 -13.79 4.11 23.73
N ASN A 300 -13.28 2.89 23.94
CA ASN A 300 -12.00 2.47 23.38
C ASN A 300 -12.14 1.87 21.98
N PRO A 301 -11.83 2.61 20.89
CA PRO A 301 -12.05 2.12 19.54
C PRO A 301 -11.21 0.89 19.24
N TYR A 302 -10.02 0.76 19.84
CA TYR A 302 -9.15 -0.38 19.61
C TYR A 302 -9.75 -1.66 20.21
N ALA A 303 -10.34 -1.57 21.41
CA ALA A 303 -11.03 -2.71 22.02
C ALA A 303 -12.25 -3.13 21.19
N ASP A 304 -13.07 -2.18 20.76
CA ASP A 304 -14.26 -2.43 19.94
C ASP A 304 -13.90 -3.13 18.61
N ILE A 305 -12.87 -2.63 17.92
CA ILE A 305 -12.43 -3.18 16.65
C ILE A 305 -11.81 -4.58 16.85
N ALA A 306 -11.02 -4.78 17.91
CA ALA A 306 -10.45 -6.09 18.22
C ALA A 306 -11.53 -7.15 18.47
N THR A 307 -12.57 -6.80 19.23
CA THR A 307 -13.73 -7.67 19.48
C THR A 307 -14.46 -7.97 18.17
N ALA A 308 -14.78 -6.95 17.37
CA ALA A 308 -15.50 -7.17 16.10
C ALA A 308 -14.70 -8.02 15.11
N LEU A 309 -13.37 -7.88 15.05
CA LEU A 309 -12.52 -8.72 14.22
C LEU A 309 -12.43 -10.17 14.73
N ALA A 310 -12.42 -10.36 16.06
CA ALA A 310 -12.46 -11.70 16.64
C ALA A 310 -13.79 -12.40 16.36
N ASP A 311 -14.90 -11.67 16.43
CA ASP A 311 -16.23 -12.18 16.10
C ASP A 311 -16.33 -12.57 14.61
N ASP A 312 -15.81 -11.74 13.70
CA ASP A 312 -15.73 -12.05 12.26
C ASP A 312 -14.94 -13.35 11.97
N LEU A 313 -14.06 -13.77 12.88
CA LEU A 313 -13.23 -14.97 12.78
C LEU A 313 -13.74 -16.13 13.67
N ASP A 314 -14.94 -16.00 14.23
CA ASP A 314 -15.56 -16.98 15.15
C ASP A 314 -14.68 -17.32 16.38
N ILE A 315 -13.93 -16.34 16.89
CA ILE A 315 -13.06 -16.50 18.06
C ILE A 315 -13.78 -15.98 19.31
N ALA A 316 -14.59 -16.84 19.94
CA ALA A 316 -15.44 -16.50 21.09
C ALA A 316 -14.72 -15.85 22.30
N ALA A 317 -13.40 -16.09 22.44
CA ALA A 317 -12.57 -15.40 23.42
C ALA A 317 -11.17 -15.20 22.83
N PRO A 318 -10.86 -14.00 22.28
CA PRO A 318 -9.59 -13.72 21.58
C PRO A 318 -8.43 -13.51 22.57
N THR A 319 -8.23 -14.49 23.44
CA THR A 319 -7.07 -14.58 24.33
C THR A 319 -5.83 -14.89 23.50
N ARG A 320 -4.65 -14.47 23.97
CA ARG A 320 -3.37 -14.79 23.32
C ARG A 320 -3.21 -16.29 23.02
N PRO A 321 -3.54 -17.24 23.94
CA PRO A 321 -3.48 -18.66 23.62
C PRO A 321 -4.43 -19.10 22.49
N ALA A 322 -5.64 -18.55 22.42
CA ALA A 322 -6.60 -18.88 21.36
C ALA A 322 -6.13 -18.37 19.99
N LEU A 323 -5.67 -17.12 19.92
CA LEU A 323 -5.10 -16.54 18.70
C LEU A 323 -3.85 -17.31 18.25
N HIS A 324 -2.96 -17.67 19.18
CA HIS A 324 -1.78 -18.50 18.88
C HIS A 324 -2.14 -19.89 18.33
N ALA A 325 -3.20 -20.52 18.86
CA ALA A 325 -3.67 -21.80 18.36
C ALA A 325 -4.18 -21.69 16.91
N GLN A 326 -4.98 -20.66 16.59
CA GLN A 326 -5.45 -20.40 15.23
C GLN A 326 -4.31 -20.08 14.27
N ARG A 327 -3.35 -19.26 14.71
CA ARG A 327 -2.13 -18.94 13.97
C ARG A 327 -1.37 -20.20 13.56
N LYS A 328 -1.19 -21.15 14.48
CA LYS A 328 -0.51 -22.43 14.18
C LYS A 328 -1.23 -23.24 13.11
N ILE A 329 -2.56 -23.25 13.10
CA ILE A 329 -3.35 -23.95 12.09
C ILE A 329 -3.10 -23.33 10.70
N VAL A 330 -3.23 -22.01 10.60
CA VAL A 330 -3.01 -21.28 9.34
C VAL A 330 -1.56 -21.39 8.87
N GLN A 331 -0.59 -21.34 9.78
CA GLN A 331 0.83 -21.55 9.45
C GLN A 331 1.11 -22.95 8.90
N ALA A 332 0.49 -23.99 9.45
CA ALA A 332 0.62 -25.34 8.92
C ALA A 332 0.02 -25.48 7.51
N GLN A 333 -1.12 -24.82 7.25
CA GLN A 333 -1.71 -24.74 5.90
C GLN A 333 -0.78 -24.01 4.93
N LEU A 334 -0.18 -22.89 5.35
CA LEU A 334 0.76 -22.13 4.54
C LEU A 334 1.99 -22.97 4.17
N GLN A 335 2.55 -23.73 5.12
CA GLN A 335 3.65 -24.67 4.87
C GLN A 335 3.25 -25.78 3.87
N GLN A 336 2.03 -26.29 3.97
CA GLN A 336 1.52 -27.29 3.02
C GLN A 336 1.39 -26.71 1.60
N LEU A 337 0.88 -25.48 1.46
CA LEU A 337 0.78 -24.83 0.15
C LEU A 337 2.17 -24.51 -0.42
N ALA A 338 3.10 -24.03 0.40
CA ALA A 338 4.48 -23.77 -0.03
C ALA A 338 5.15 -25.04 -0.57
N GLY A 339 5.01 -26.19 0.11
CA GLY A 339 5.54 -27.45 -0.40
C GLY A 339 4.91 -27.90 -1.71
N ARG A 340 3.62 -27.63 -1.93
CA ARG A 340 2.96 -27.88 -3.23
C ARG A 340 3.43 -26.93 -4.32
N GLN A 341 3.70 -25.67 -3.97
CA GLN A 341 4.19 -24.65 -4.88
C GLN A 341 5.60 -25.00 -5.36
N GLU A 342 6.50 -25.39 -4.45
CA GLU A 342 7.83 -25.91 -4.80
C GLU A 342 7.75 -27.14 -5.71
N GLN A 343 6.85 -28.09 -5.43
CA GLN A 343 6.66 -29.26 -6.29
C GLN A 343 6.18 -28.87 -7.69
N ALA A 344 5.23 -27.93 -7.81
CA ALA A 344 4.77 -27.43 -9.11
C ALA A 344 5.91 -26.75 -9.87
N ARG A 345 6.68 -25.88 -9.20
CA ARG A 345 7.86 -25.23 -9.77
C ARG A 345 8.90 -26.24 -10.26
N GLY A 346 9.19 -27.27 -9.46
CA GLY A 346 10.14 -28.32 -9.84
C GLY A 346 9.71 -29.10 -11.08
N ARG A 347 8.42 -29.48 -11.17
CA ARG A 347 7.88 -30.15 -12.37
C ARG A 347 7.88 -29.25 -13.60
N ALA A 348 7.50 -27.98 -13.43
CA ALA A 348 7.57 -26.99 -14.50
C ALA A 348 9.01 -26.84 -15.02
N GLN A 349 9.99 -26.72 -14.13
CA GLN A 349 11.41 -26.61 -14.50
C GLN A 349 11.88 -27.81 -15.35
N THR A 350 11.56 -29.04 -14.94
CA THR A 350 11.89 -30.24 -15.72
C THR A 350 11.21 -30.24 -17.09
N ALA A 351 9.91 -29.90 -17.14
CA ALA A 351 9.20 -29.83 -18.41
C ALA A 351 9.77 -28.73 -19.34
N MET A 352 10.18 -27.59 -18.79
CA MET A 352 10.86 -26.53 -19.56
C MET A 352 12.18 -27.04 -20.13
N GLU A 353 13.04 -27.67 -19.32
CA GLU A 353 14.33 -28.18 -19.77
C GLU A 353 14.19 -29.20 -20.92
N ASP A 354 13.24 -30.12 -20.80
CA ASP A 354 12.94 -31.11 -21.85
C ASP A 354 12.44 -30.44 -23.14
N LEU A 355 11.50 -29.50 -23.02
CA LEU A 355 10.93 -28.78 -24.16
C LEU A 355 11.98 -27.87 -24.84
N GLN A 356 12.81 -27.19 -24.06
CA GLN A 356 13.94 -26.40 -24.56
C GLN A 356 14.90 -27.27 -25.36
N ALA A 357 15.30 -28.43 -24.81
CA ALA A 357 16.20 -29.35 -25.49
C ALA A 357 15.62 -29.86 -26.83
N ASP A 358 14.32 -30.14 -26.88
CA ASP A 358 13.65 -30.58 -28.11
C ASP A 358 13.50 -29.46 -29.14
N VAL A 359 13.18 -28.24 -28.71
CA VAL A 359 13.15 -27.05 -29.57
C VAL A 359 14.54 -26.78 -30.15
N GLU A 360 15.58 -26.73 -29.31
CA GLU A 360 16.94 -26.41 -29.73
C GLU A 360 17.59 -27.50 -30.59
N ARG A 361 17.21 -28.76 -30.42
CA ARG A 361 17.66 -29.84 -31.30
C ARG A 361 17.16 -29.63 -32.73
N ARG A 362 15.95 -29.12 -32.88
CA ARG A 362 15.32 -28.88 -34.18
C ARG A 362 15.65 -27.50 -34.76
N TRP A 363 15.78 -26.49 -33.91
CA TRP A 363 16.15 -25.12 -34.24
C TRP A 363 17.31 -24.65 -33.36
N PRO A 364 18.57 -25.01 -33.71
CA PRO A 364 19.74 -24.60 -32.92
C PRO A 364 19.88 -23.07 -32.77
N ASP A 365 19.38 -22.32 -33.75
CA ASP A 365 19.35 -20.86 -33.74
C ASP A 365 18.46 -20.29 -32.60
N ALA A 366 17.55 -21.07 -32.02
CA ALA A 366 16.71 -20.67 -30.88
C ALA A 366 17.45 -20.64 -29.53
N ARG A 367 18.59 -21.34 -29.40
CA ARG A 367 19.29 -21.57 -28.12
C ARG A 367 19.74 -20.29 -27.41
N ASN A 368 20.21 -19.31 -28.17
CA ASN A 368 20.89 -18.14 -27.62
C ASN A 368 20.08 -16.88 -27.91
N PRO A 369 19.20 -16.45 -26.98
CA PRO A 369 18.50 -15.18 -27.09
C PRO A 369 19.47 -14.03 -27.39
N ARG A 370 18.98 -13.01 -28.11
CA ARG A 370 19.74 -11.79 -28.45
C ARG A 370 20.93 -11.99 -29.40
N THR A 371 20.93 -13.08 -30.19
CA THR A 371 21.91 -13.30 -31.27
C THR A 371 21.28 -13.11 -32.65
N LEU A 372 22.09 -12.84 -33.68
CA LEU A 372 21.60 -12.80 -35.06
C LEU A 372 20.99 -14.14 -35.51
N ALA A 373 21.45 -15.25 -34.94
CA ALA A 373 20.84 -16.57 -35.14
C ALA A 373 19.42 -16.60 -34.60
N TYR A 374 19.23 -16.15 -33.35
CA TYR A 374 17.91 -16.05 -32.74
C TYR A 374 16.96 -15.13 -33.52
N THR A 375 17.45 -13.99 -34.02
CA THR A 375 16.64 -13.13 -34.90
C THR A 375 16.17 -13.88 -36.14
N ARG A 376 17.04 -14.64 -36.81
CA ARG A 376 16.63 -15.46 -37.97
C ARG A 376 15.62 -16.54 -37.60
N PHE A 377 15.78 -17.17 -36.44
CA PHE A 377 14.80 -18.13 -35.91
C PHE A 377 13.43 -17.46 -35.73
N LEU A 378 13.37 -16.28 -35.11
CA LEU A 378 12.13 -15.53 -34.94
C LEU A 378 11.48 -15.18 -36.28
N GLU A 379 12.27 -14.80 -37.28
CA GLU A 379 11.77 -14.40 -38.61
C GLU A 379 11.26 -15.57 -39.46
N ARG A 380 11.89 -16.75 -39.36
CA ARG A 380 11.69 -17.85 -40.32
C ARG A 380 10.95 -19.04 -39.74
N ASP A 381 11.22 -19.35 -38.47
CA ASP A 381 10.91 -20.64 -37.88
C ASP A 381 9.92 -20.54 -36.70
N LEU A 382 9.68 -19.35 -36.17
CA LEU A 382 8.86 -19.10 -34.99
C LEU A 382 7.48 -19.77 -35.05
N ALA A 383 6.75 -19.61 -36.15
CA ALA A 383 5.42 -20.21 -36.29
C ALA A 383 5.49 -21.75 -36.24
N ALA A 384 6.48 -22.36 -36.89
CA ALA A 384 6.67 -23.81 -36.88
C ALA A 384 7.12 -24.31 -35.50
N ALA A 385 7.95 -23.55 -34.80
CA ALA A 385 8.41 -23.87 -33.45
C ALA A 385 7.26 -23.85 -32.44
N GLN A 386 6.40 -22.84 -32.47
CA GLN A 386 5.24 -22.77 -31.58
C GLN A 386 4.23 -23.90 -31.83
N VAL A 387 3.94 -24.20 -33.10
CA VAL A 387 3.09 -25.36 -33.45
C VAL A 387 3.74 -26.67 -32.99
N PHE A 388 5.07 -26.77 -33.02
CA PHE A 388 5.79 -27.92 -32.51
C PHE A 388 5.69 -28.04 -30.98
N ILE A 389 5.87 -26.94 -30.24
CA ILE A 389 5.74 -26.89 -28.77
C ILE A 389 4.33 -27.34 -28.36
N LEU A 390 3.30 -26.79 -29.00
CA LEU A 390 1.89 -27.13 -28.73
C LEU A 390 1.56 -28.61 -28.94
N LYS A 391 2.35 -29.33 -29.76
CA LYS A 391 2.17 -30.77 -30.02
C LYS A 391 2.97 -31.65 -29.05
N GLN A 392 3.85 -31.08 -28.23
CA GLN A 392 4.63 -31.85 -27.26
C GLN A 392 3.75 -32.34 -26.12
N ALA A 393 3.92 -33.61 -25.74
CA ALA A 393 3.17 -34.22 -24.65
C ALA A 393 3.43 -33.53 -23.29
N ALA A 394 4.62 -32.96 -23.10
CA ALA A 394 4.99 -32.26 -21.87
C ALA A 394 4.37 -30.85 -21.76
N TYR A 395 3.96 -30.22 -22.88
CA TYR A 395 3.52 -28.83 -22.88
C TYR A 395 2.25 -28.59 -22.03
N PRO A 396 1.16 -29.38 -22.14
CA PRO A 396 -0.01 -29.18 -21.26
C PRO A 396 0.30 -29.30 -19.76
N GLN A 397 1.27 -30.16 -19.42
CA GLN A 397 1.71 -30.32 -18.03
C GLN A 397 2.50 -29.09 -17.55
N LEU A 398 3.39 -28.54 -18.39
CA LEU A 398 4.09 -27.28 -18.12
C LEU A 398 3.09 -26.14 -17.82
N VAL A 399 2.09 -25.95 -18.70
CA VAL A 399 1.04 -24.93 -18.50
C VAL A 399 0.34 -25.14 -17.16
N THR A 400 -0.07 -26.39 -16.87
CA THR A 400 -0.78 -26.73 -15.63
C THR A 400 0.08 -26.44 -14.40
N ASP A 401 1.37 -26.80 -14.41
CA ASP A 401 2.25 -26.59 -13.26
C ASP A 401 2.59 -25.11 -13.04
N GLN A 402 2.81 -24.33 -14.10
CA GLN A 402 2.99 -22.87 -14.02
C GLN A 402 1.72 -22.16 -13.52
N ASP A 403 0.55 -22.47 -14.08
CA ASP A 403 -0.71 -21.89 -13.61
C ASP A 403 -1.02 -22.31 -12.16
N THR A 404 -0.66 -23.55 -11.77
CA THR A 404 -0.79 -24.02 -10.39
C THR A 404 0.13 -23.25 -9.44
N TYR A 405 1.36 -22.94 -9.86
CA TYR A 405 2.30 -22.13 -9.06
C TYR A 405 1.69 -20.78 -8.69
N TRP A 406 1.13 -20.05 -9.66
CA TRP A 406 0.49 -18.75 -9.43
C TRP A 406 -0.82 -18.86 -8.64
N ALA A 407 -1.63 -19.89 -8.88
CA ALA A 407 -2.84 -20.13 -8.09
C ALA A 407 -2.52 -20.42 -6.61
N LEU A 408 -1.44 -21.17 -6.36
CA LEU A 408 -0.95 -21.43 -5.00
C LEU A 408 -0.38 -20.17 -4.35
N ASP A 409 0.31 -19.32 -5.10
CA ASP A 409 0.81 -18.04 -4.60
C ASP A 409 -0.33 -17.14 -4.08
N ASN A 410 -1.39 -16.99 -4.88
CA ASN A 410 -2.60 -16.26 -4.48
C ASN A 410 -3.29 -16.86 -3.23
N ALA A 411 -3.33 -18.20 -3.14
CA ALA A 411 -3.88 -18.89 -1.98
C ALA A 411 -3.01 -18.69 -0.72
N MET A 412 -1.68 -18.68 -0.87
CA MET A 412 -0.74 -18.37 0.20
C MET A 412 -0.91 -16.92 0.68
N LEU A 413 -1.08 -15.96 -0.23
CA LEU A 413 -1.38 -14.56 0.11
C LEU A 413 -2.68 -14.44 0.92
N ALA A 414 -3.73 -15.19 0.56
CA ALA A 414 -4.97 -15.21 1.33
C ALA A 414 -4.76 -15.69 2.79
N LEU A 415 -3.94 -16.72 3.00
CA LEU A 415 -3.58 -17.19 4.34
C LEU A 415 -2.70 -16.18 5.08
N GLN A 416 -1.77 -15.50 4.41
CA GLN A 416 -0.96 -14.42 4.99
C GLN A 416 -1.85 -13.28 5.49
N ARG A 417 -2.84 -12.83 4.70
CA ARG A 417 -3.83 -11.84 5.12
C ARG A 417 -4.58 -12.29 6.37
N GLN A 418 -4.92 -13.57 6.48
CA GLN A 418 -5.55 -14.12 7.68
C GLN A 418 -4.61 -14.10 8.90
N LEU A 419 -3.33 -14.44 8.73
CA LEU A 419 -2.32 -14.30 9.80
C LEU A 419 -2.22 -12.86 10.28
N THR A 420 -2.19 -11.90 9.35
CA THR A 420 -2.18 -10.47 9.66
C THR A 420 -3.41 -10.03 10.47
N LEU A 421 -4.59 -10.62 10.25
CA LEU A 421 -5.76 -10.32 11.08
C LEU A 421 -5.56 -10.75 12.54
N PHE A 422 -4.90 -11.88 12.79
CA PHE A 422 -4.55 -12.28 14.16
C PHE A 422 -3.55 -11.29 14.78
N ASP A 423 -2.52 -10.90 14.04
CA ASP A 423 -1.56 -9.88 14.46
C ASP A 423 -2.26 -8.55 14.78
N ARG A 424 -3.23 -8.15 13.96
CA ARG A 424 -4.01 -6.93 14.16
C ARG A 424 -4.86 -7.00 15.43
N ILE A 425 -5.53 -8.12 15.69
CA ILE A 425 -6.31 -8.30 16.94
C ILE A 425 -5.38 -8.18 18.16
N GLU A 426 -4.19 -8.80 18.12
CA GLU A 426 -3.21 -8.70 19.22
C GLU A 426 -2.70 -7.26 19.40
N GLN A 427 -2.38 -6.56 18.30
CA GLN A 427 -1.94 -5.17 18.32
C GLN A 427 -3.05 -4.25 18.87
N LEU A 428 -4.30 -4.44 18.46
CA LEU A 428 -5.43 -3.63 18.92
C LEU A 428 -5.73 -3.83 20.41
N HIS A 429 -5.67 -5.07 20.92
CA HIS A 429 -5.76 -5.30 22.37
C HIS A 429 -4.61 -4.63 23.13
N HIS A 430 -3.40 -4.64 22.55
CA HIS A 430 -2.25 -3.96 23.14
C HIS A 430 -2.46 -2.46 23.19
N LEU A 431 -2.84 -1.83 22.07
CA LEU A 431 -3.16 -0.41 21.97
C LEU A 431 -4.31 0.01 22.88
N ALA A 432 -5.36 -0.81 22.99
CA ALA A 432 -6.48 -0.57 23.89
C ALA A 432 -6.00 -0.44 25.34
N ARG A 433 -5.25 -1.43 25.82
CA ARG A 433 -4.67 -1.43 27.16
C ARG A 433 -3.72 -0.25 27.36
N LEU A 434 -2.87 0.00 26.37
CA LEU A 434 -1.85 1.03 26.42
C LEU A 434 -2.48 2.42 26.51
N ARG A 435 -3.50 2.72 25.70
CA ARG A 435 -4.29 3.97 25.78
C ARG A 435 -4.89 4.16 27.17
N ASP A 436 -5.56 3.15 27.72
CA ASP A 436 -6.25 3.28 29.01
C ASP A 436 -5.25 3.55 30.16
N VAL A 437 -4.12 2.86 30.16
CA VAL A 437 -3.03 3.09 31.14
C VAL A 437 -2.39 4.46 30.92
N PHE A 438 -2.14 4.84 29.66
CA PHE A 438 -1.56 6.12 29.29
C PHE A 438 -2.41 7.27 29.83
N LEU A 439 -3.71 7.29 29.52
CA LEU A 439 -4.63 8.34 29.97
C LEU A 439 -4.67 8.44 31.50
N ALA A 440 -4.62 7.31 32.20
CA ALA A 440 -4.66 7.25 33.66
C ALA A 440 -3.34 7.69 34.34
N ARG A 441 -2.18 7.58 33.67
CA ARG A 441 -0.87 7.66 34.36
C ARG A 441 0.17 8.57 33.72
N ALA A 442 0.08 8.85 32.43
CA ALA A 442 1.02 9.72 31.76
C ALA A 442 1.03 11.12 32.38
N GLY A 443 2.16 11.81 32.27
CA GLY A 443 2.30 13.20 32.69
C GLY A 443 1.38 14.14 31.91
N ALA A 444 1.18 15.36 32.43
CA ALA A 444 0.34 16.35 31.76
C ALA A 444 0.86 16.69 30.35
N ASP A 445 2.17 16.85 30.19
CA ASP A 445 2.80 17.19 28.91
C ASP A 445 2.70 16.02 27.91
N GLU A 446 2.91 14.78 28.36
CA GLU A 446 2.76 13.59 27.53
C GLU A 446 1.31 13.46 27.02
N ARG A 447 0.32 13.65 27.91
CA ARG A 447 -1.09 13.63 27.52
C ARG A 447 -1.42 14.76 26.55
N ALA A 448 -0.89 15.96 26.77
CA ALA A 448 -1.10 17.08 25.86
C ALA A 448 -0.53 16.80 24.46
N ALA A 449 0.65 16.17 24.38
CA ALA A 449 1.24 15.75 23.10
C ALA A 449 0.37 14.70 22.39
N TYR A 450 -0.06 13.66 23.10
CA TYR A 450 -0.95 12.63 22.55
C TYR A 450 -2.29 13.21 22.07
N LEU A 451 -2.94 14.06 22.87
CA LEU A 451 -4.18 14.73 22.50
C LEU A 451 -3.99 15.69 21.32
N GLY A 452 -2.83 16.34 21.22
CA GLY A 452 -2.49 17.18 20.06
C GLY A 452 -2.32 16.37 18.76
N LEU A 453 -1.80 15.12 18.85
CA LEU A 453 -1.75 14.21 17.71
C LEU A 453 -3.16 13.75 17.32
N LEU A 454 -3.99 13.34 18.28
CA LEU A 454 -5.39 12.99 18.00
C LEU A 454 -6.16 14.15 17.39
N ASP A 455 -6.06 15.36 17.96
CA ASP A 455 -6.69 16.56 17.40
C ASP A 455 -6.21 16.84 15.97
N CYS A 456 -4.91 16.66 15.68
CA CYS A 456 -4.42 16.74 14.30
C CYS A 456 -5.09 15.68 13.40
N GLU A 457 -5.15 14.43 13.83
CA GLU A 457 -5.70 13.31 13.05
C GLU A 457 -7.22 13.40 12.83
N GLN A 458 -7.95 14.02 13.77
CA GLN A 458 -9.41 14.11 13.78
C GLN A 458 -9.98 15.38 13.12
N GLN A 459 -9.15 16.33 12.65
CA GLN A 459 -9.74 17.47 11.91
C GLN A 459 -10.17 17.01 10.51
N PRO A 460 -11.39 17.36 10.08
CA PRO A 460 -11.87 17.04 8.73
C PRO A 460 -10.99 17.63 7.62
N LEU A 461 -10.94 16.91 6.49
CA LEU A 461 -10.36 17.35 5.20
C LEU A 461 -11.36 18.16 4.35
#